data_AF-A0A919FCE2-F1
#
_entry.id   AF-A0A919FCE2-F1
#
_cell.length_a   1.000
_cell.length_b   1.000
_cell.length_c   1.000
_cell.angle_alpha   90.00
_cell.angle_beta   90.00
_cell.angle_gamma   90.00
#
_symmetry.space_group_name_H-M   'P 1'
#
loop_
_entity.id
_entity.type
_entity.pdbx_description
1 polymer ?
#
loop_
_entity_poly.entity_id
_entity_poly.type
_entity_poly.pdbx_seq_one_letter_code
_entity_poly.pdbx_strand_id
1 'polypeptide(L)'
;MDFYGLDRSKALAHCDSLALGRASRDTDSVRTWNRLRPEHIIDLLATASPEARQEARTIAGLMTRAAWRIHMQASTQGKANQLASNVREVGLSVGGRDYRLQLTEGRTLQLERITAA
;
A
#
# COMPACT_ATOMS: atom_id res chain seq x y z
N MET A 1 -7.51 -17.53 -2.65
CA MET A 1 -8.18 -17.28 -1.37
C MET A 1 -8.67 -15.84 -1.40
N ASP A 2 -9.97 -15.65 -1.57
CA ASP A 2 -10.63 -14.34 -1.47
C ASP A 2 -10.69 -13.94 -0.01
N PHE A 3 -9.88 -12.96 0.38
CA PHE A 3 -9.88 -12.48 1.76
C PHE A 3 -11.08 -11.52 1.94
N TYR A 4 -11.98 -11.84 2.87
CA TYR A 4 -13.13 -11.01 3.24
C TYR A 4 -14.11 -10.62 2.12
N GLY A 5 -14.19 -11.40 1.04
CA GLY A 5 -15.01 -11.06 -0.13
C GLY A 5 -14.42 -9.93 -0.99
N LEU A 6 -13.13 -9.63 -0.78
CA LEU A 6 -12.38 -8.76 -1.67
C LEU A 6 -12.08 -9.51 -2.96
N ASP A 7 -12.73 -9.08 -4.04
CA ASP A 7 -12.38 -9.52 -5.39
C ASP A 7 -11.07 -8.84 -5.79
N ARG A 8 -9.95 -9.53 -5.54
CA ARG A 8 -8.58 -9.05 -5.84
C ARG A 8 -8.43 -8.67 -7.31
N SER A 9 -8.99 -9.48 -8.20
CA SER A 9 -8.95 -9.24 -9.64
C SER A 9 -9.68 -7.96 -10.00
N LYS A 10 -10.86 -7.73 -9.40
CA LYS A 10 -11.63 -6.51 -9.60
C LYS A 10 -10.96 -5.28 -9.01
N ALA A 11 -10.37 -5.39 -7.83
CA ALA A 11 -9.58 -4.31 -7.25
C ALA A 11 -8.41 -3.93 -8.17
N LEU A 12 -7.65 -4.91 -8.68
CA LEU A 12 -6.56 -4.66 -9.62
C LEU A 12 -7.04 -4.02 -10.94
N ALA A 13 -8.21 -4.44 -11.46
CA ALA A 13 -8.79 -3.89 -12.68
C ALA A 13 -9.14 -2.39 -12.56
N HIS A 14 -9.42 -1.90 -11.35
CA HIS A 14 -9.67 -0.48 -11.07
C HIS A 14 -8.40 0.31 -10.70
N CYS A 15 -7.21 -0.31 -10.80
CA CYS A 15 -5.97 0.40 -10.54
C CYS A 15 -5.55 1.21 -11.77
N ASP A 16 -5.69 2.52 -11.70
CA ASP A 16 -5.30 3.49 -12.74
C ASP A 16 -3.83 3.95 -12.59
N SER A 17 -3.05 3.26 -11.77
CA SER A 17 -1.63 3.58 -11.60
C SER A 17 -0.87 3.22 -12.88
N LEU A 18 -0.41 4.25 -13.62
CA LEU A 18 0.50 4.09 -14.77
C LEU A 18 1.77 3.33 -14.33
N ALA A 19 1.79 2.03 -14.62
CA ALA A 19 2.91 1.08 -14.58
C ALA A 19 4.16 1.51 -13.77
N LEU A 20 4.12 1.38 -12.44
CA LEU A 20 5.32 1.43 -11.60
C LEU A 20 6.02 0.05 -11.59
N GLY A 21 6.62 -0.36 -12.72
CA GLY A 21 7.67 -1.40 -12.75
C GLY A 21 7.50 -2.56 -13.74
N ARG A 22 8.60 -2.94 -14.42
CA ARG A 22 8.67 -4.06 -15.40
C ARG A 22 8.33 -5.43 -14.77
N ALA A 23 7.68 -6.30 -15.54
CA ALA A 23 7.03 -7.54 -15.11
C ALA A 23 7.92 -8.74 -14.71
N SER A 24 9.26 -8.66 -14.71
CA SER A 24 10.10 -9.89 -14.77
C SER A 24 11.25 -9.97 -13.76
N ARG A 25 11.08 -9.61 -12.49
CA ARG A 25 12.15 -9.86 -11.49
C ARG A 25 11.58 -10.24 -10.14
N ASP A 26 12.02 -11.41 -9.67
CA ASP A 26 11.80 -11.91 -8.31
C ASP A 26 12.06 -10.83 -7.26
N THR A 27 11.13 -10.78 -6.32
CA THR A 27 10.94 -9.74 -5.31
C THR A 27 11.72 -10.07 -4.05
N ASP A 28 13.01 -9.73 -4.06
CA ASP A 28 13.83 -9.73 -2.85
C ASP A 28 13.52 -8.50 -1.99
N SER A 29 13.10 -8.78 -0.75
CA SER A 29 12.33 -7.96 0.20
C SER A 29 12.79 -6.53 0.45
N VAL A 30 14.06 -6.22 0.21
CA VAL A 30 14.69 -4.95 0.62
C VAL A 30 14.78 -3.93 -0.53
N ARG A 31 14.76 -4.37 -1.79
CA ARG A 31 15.01 -3.50 -2.97
C ARG A 31 13.76 -3.14 -3.78
N THR A 32 12.62 -3.74 -3.48
CA THR A 32 11.38 -3.60 -4.29
C THR A 32 10.54 -2.37 -3.92
N TRP A 33 10.83 -1.64 -2.84
CA TRP A 33 10.05 -0.48 -2.41
C TRP A 33 10.07 0.72 -3.38
N ASN A 34 11.09 0.84 -4.23
CA ASN A 34 11.10 1.78 -5.36
C ASN A 34 10.13 1.38 -6.50
N ARG A 35 9.45 0.23 -6.38
CA ARG A 35 8.52 -0.34 -7.38
C ARG A 35 7.36 -1.06 -6.70
N LEU A 36 6.67 -0.37 -5.79
CA LEU A 36 5.39 -0.84 -5.25
C LEU A 36 4.43 -1.13 -6.40
N ARG A 37 3.93 -2.36 -6.43
CA ARG A 37 2.92 -2.78 -7.39
C ARG A 37 1.54 -2.78 -6.73
N PRO A 38 0.46 -2.65 -7.51
CA PRO A 38 -0.91 -2.74 -7.00
C PRO A 38 -1.17 -4.01 -6.19
N GLU A 39 -0.58 -5.14 -6.57
CA GLU A 39 -0.74 -6.42 -5.85
C GLU A 39 -0.21 -6.34 -4.41
N HIS A 40 0.93 -5.68 -4.21
CA HIS A 40 1.53 -5.54 -2.88
C HIS A 40 0.67 -4.67 -1.95
N ILE A 41 -0.01 -3.64 -2.48
CA ILE A 41 -0.92 -2.80 -1.70
C ILE A 41 -2.11 -3.62 -1.22
N ILE A 42 -2.70 -4.44 -2.09
CA ILE A 42 -3.81 -5.32 -1.72
C ILE A 42 -3.38 -6.33 -0.65
N ASP A 43 -2.19 -6.90 -0.78
CA ASP A 43 -1.65 -7.84 0.22
C ASP A 43 -1.39 -7.15 1.56
N LEU A 44 -0.87 -5.91 1.57
CA LEU A 44 -0.68 -5.12 2.79
C LEU A 44 -1.99 -4.76 3.49
N LEU A 45 -3.05 -4.44 2.72
CA LEU A 45 -4.39 -4.22 3.26
C LEU A 45 -4.95 -5.51 3.86
N ALA A 46 -4.62 -6.67 3.29
CA ALA A 46 -5.03 -7.97 3.83
C ALA A 46 -4.29 -8.32 5.13
N THR A 47 -3.01 -7.95 5.25
CA THR A 47 -2.19 -8.20 6.45
C THR A 47 -2.11 -7.00 7.38
N ALA A 48 -3.10 -6.11 7.34
CA ALA A 48 -3.15 -4.93 8.20
C ALA A 48 -3.18 -5.31 9.69
N SER A 49 -2.52 -4.47 10.51
CA SER A 49 -2.55 -4.57 11.96
C SER A 49 -4.00 -4.53 12.47
N PRO A 50 -4.28 -5.04 13.67
CA PRO A 50 -5.62 -4.96 14.25
C PRO A 50 -6.17 -3.53 14.31
N GLU A 51 -5.30 -2.54 14.53
CA GLU A 51 -5.65 -1.11 14.58
C GLU A 51 -6.07 -0.58 13.20
N ALA A 52 -5.37 -0.97 12.13
CA ALA A 52 -5.66 -0.51 10.76
C ALA A 52 -6.70 -1.37 10.02
N ARG A 53 -7.11 -2.52 10.56
CA ARG A 53 -7.91 -3.54 9.85
C ARG A 53 -9.26 -3.02 9.33
N GLN A 54 -9.98 -2.25 10.15
CA GLN A 54 -11.30 -1.75 9.76
C GLN A 54 -11.21 -0.77 8.58
N GLU A 55 -10.19 0.09 8.63
CA GLU A 55 -9.93 1.10 7.61
C GLU A 55 -9.40 0.45 6.33
N ALA A 56 -8.51 -0.53 6.48
CA ALA A 56 -8.01 -1.35 5.37
C ALA A 56 -9.15 -2.06 4.64
N ARG A 57 -10.12 -2.63 5.37
CA ARG A 57 -11.32 -3.25 4.78
C ARG A 57 -12.16 -2.25 4.01
N THR A 58 -12.34 -1.05 4.55
CA THR A 58 -13.13 0.01 3.90
C THR A 58 -12.48 0.42 2.59
N ILE A 59 -11.17 0.67 2.61
CA ILE A 59 -10.39 1.02 1.42
C ILE A 59 -10.42 -0.11 0.39
N ALA A 60 -10.20 -1.35 0.81
CA ALA A 60 -10.21 -2.49 -0.09
C ALA A 60 -11.59 -2.65 -0.76
N GLY A 61 -12.69 -2.46 -0.02
CA GLY A 61 -14.04 -2.40 -0.57
C GLY A 61 -14.22 -1.28 -1.61
N LEU A 62 -13.68 -0.09 -1.35
CA LEU A 62 -13.70 1.02 -2.31
C LEU A 62 -12.89 0.73 -3.58
N MET A 63 -11.71 0.10 -3.46
CA MET A 63 -10.88 -0.29 -4.61
C MET A 63 -11.61 -1.23 -5.58
N THR A 64 -12.54 -2.05 -5.09
CA THR A 64 -13.35 -2.93 -5.97
C THR A 64 -14.45 -2.21 -6.75
N ARG A 65 -14.69 -0.92 -6.46
CA ARG A 65 -15.83 -0.15 -6.99
C ARG A 65 -15.41 1.18 -7.61
N ALA A 66 -14.21 1.65 -7.32
CA ALA A 66 -13.73 2.96 -7.71
C ALA A 66 -12.26 2.90 -8.12
N ALA A 67 -11.89 3.79 -9.05
CA ALA A 67 -10.52 3.98 -9.49
C ALA A 67 -9.59 4.30 -8.32
N TRP A 68 -8.40 3.71 -8.35
CA TRP A 68 -7.37 3.99 -7.36
C TRP A 68 -5.97 3.97 -7.96
N ARG A 69 -5.04 4.66 -7.31
CA ARG A 69 -3.65 4.78 -7.76
C ARG A 69 -2.69 4.96 -6.60
N ILE A 70 -1.45 4.54 -6.80
CA ILE A 70 -0.38 4.64 -5.81
C ILE A 70 0.36 5.95 -6.03
N HIS A 71 0.51 6.73 -4.96
CA HIS A 71 1.39 7.89 -4.93
C HIS A 71 2.62 7.55 -4.10
N MET A 72 3.77 7.42 -4.75
CA MET A 72 5.03 7.43 -4.01
C MET A 72 5.24 8.84 -3.48
N GLN A 73 4.84 9.07 -2.23
CA GLN A 73 5.34 10.22 -1.51
C GLN A 73 6.80 9.91 -1.17
N ALA A 74 7.71 10.75 -1.68
CA ALA A 74 9.10 10.72 -1.26
C ALA A 74 9.11 10.71 0.26
N SER A 75 9.90 9.80 0.85
CA SER A 75 10.16 9.78 2.29
C SER A 75 10.28 11.21 2.77
N THR A 76 9.48 11.64 3.74
CA THR A 76 9.71 12.90 4.43
C THR A 76 11.16 12.85 4.89
N GLN A 77 12.03 13.54 4.15
CA GLN A 77 13.47 13.55 4.31
C GLN A 77 13.74 14.41 5.55
N GLY A 78 13.31 13.91 6.70
CA GLY A 78 13.51 14.50 8.01
C GLY A 78 14.96 14.27 8.41
N LYS A 79 15.83 15.17 7.94
CA LYS A 79 17.22 15.35 8.38
C LYS A 79 18.15 14.16 8.10
N ALA A 80 19.28 14.46 7.49
CA ALA A 80 20.36 13.54 7.12
C ALA A 80 21.09 12.87 8.32
N ASN A 81 20.39 12.54 9.41
CA ASN A 81 21.00 11.96 10.62
C ASN A 81 20.07 11.08 11.46
N GLN A 82 18.90 10.66 10.97
CA GLN A 82 18.11 9.63 11.65
C GLN A 82 18.49 8.25 11.12
N LEU A 83 19.02 7.41 12.03
CA LEU A 83 19.13 5.97 11.87
C LEU A 83 17.87 5.44 11.16
N ALA A 84 18.06 4.58 10.14
CA ALA A 84 17.01 4.04 9.29
C ALA A 84 15.69 3.86 10.04
N SER A 85 14.75 4.80 9.85
CA SER A 85 13.43 4.69 10.45
C SER A 85 12.77 3.45 9.84
N ASN A 86 12.39 2.50 10.69
CA ASN A 86 11.64 1.32 10.26
C ASN A 86 10.21 1.68 9.83
N VAL A 87 9.79 2.94 9.97
CA VAL A 87 8.46 3.42 9.58
C VAL A 87 8.55 4.12 8.22
N ARG A 88 7.69 3.71 7.29
CA ARG A 88 7.55 4.26 5.93
C ARG A 88 6.11 4.67 5.66
N GLU A 89 5.92 5.65 4.79
CA GLU A 89 4.58 6.14 4.40
C GLU A 89 4.36 5.93 2.90
N VAL A 90 3.18 5.44 2.51
CA VAL A 90 2.75 5.30 1.11
C VAL A 90 1.48 6.10 0.90
N GLY A 91 1.48 6.96 -0.13
CA GLY A 91 0.28 7.68 -0.55
C GLY A 91 -0.59 6.81 -1.44
N LEU A 92 -1.90 6.92 -1.28
CA LEU A 92 -2.88 6.13 -1.99
C LEU A 92 -4.11 6.99 -2.28
N SER A 93 -4.47 7.18 -3.55
CA SER A 93 -5.77 7.77 -3.89
C SER A 93 -6.77 6.68 -4.20
N VAL A 94 -7.95 6.70 -3.58
CA VAL A 94 -9.06 5.78 -3.87
C VAL A 94 -10.35 6.57 -3.99
N GLY A 95 -11.03 6.49 -5.14
CA GLY A 95 -12.31 7.15 -5.35
C GLY A 95 -12.29 8.67 -5.12
N GLY A 96 -11.17 9.33 -5.45
CA GLY A 96 -10.98 10.77 -5.26
C GLY A 96 -10.63 11.20 -3.83
N ARG A 97 -10.36 10.25 -2.92
CA ARG A 97 -9.85 10.52 -1.57
C ARG A 97 -8.41 10.05 -1.45
N ASP A 98 -7.60 10.85 -0.77
CA ASP A 98 -6.22 10.53 -0.50
C ASP A 98 -6.06 9.89 0.88
N TYR A 99 -5.25 8.86 0.93
CA TYR A 99 -4.93 8.07 2.11
C TYR A 99 -3.42 7.91 2.21
N ARG A 100 -2.96 7.76 3.44
CA ARG A 100 -1.58 7.51 3.78
C ARG A 100 -1.49 6.22 4.58
N LEU A 101 -0.77 5.26 4.04
CA LEU A 101 -0.50 3.98 4.65
C LEU A 101 0.83 4.07 5.39
N GLN A 102 0.81 3.96 6.72
CA GLN A 102 2.02 3.86 7.53
C GLN A 102 2.38 2.40 7.72
N LEU A 103 3.57 2.06 7.24
CA LEU A 103 4.09 0.71 7.18
C LEU A 103 5.30 0.62 8.10
N THR A 104 5.38 -0.44 8.89
CA THR A 104 6.56 -0.71 9.72
C THR A 104 7.31 -1.93 9.18
N GLU A 105 8.60 -1.76 8.97
CA GLU A 105 9.55 -2.75 8.48
C GLU A 105 10.13 -3.52 9.68
N GLY A 106 9.60 -4.73 9.92
CA GLY A 106 10.10 -5.69 10.90
C GLY A 106 10.70 -6.93 10.23
N ARG A 107 10.34 -8.14 10.69
CA ARG A 107 10.61 -9.38 9.94
C ARG A 107 9.78 -9.50 8.66
N THR A 108 8.62 -8.87 8.68
CA THR A 108 7.69 -8.70 7.57
C THR A 108 7.18 -7.28 7.60
N LEU A 109 6.62 -6.84 6.48
CA LEU A 109 6.03 -5.50 6.38
C LEU A 109 4.62 -5.54 6.93
N GLN A 110 4.33 -4.64 7.86
CA GLN A 110 3.03 -4.56 8.49
C GLN A 110 2.43 -3.18 8.28
N LEU A 111 1.17 -3.16 7.84
CA LEU A 111 0.40 -1.93 7.76
C LEU A 111 -0.12 -1.59 9.16
N GLU A 112 0.50 -0.61 9.80
CA GLU A 112 0.20 -0.22 11.18
C GLU A 112 -0.95 0.78 11.26
N ARG A 113 -1.02 1.72 10.32
CA ARG A 113 -2.00 2.79 10.36
C ARG A 113 -2.38 3.26 8.96
N ILE A 114 -3.62 3.70 8.83
CA ILE A 114 -4.12 4.41 7.67
C ILE A 114 -4.58 5.78 8.14
N THR A 115 -4.26 6.82 7.37
CA THR A 115 -4.68 8.19 7.67
C THR A 115 -5.27 8.79 6.42
N ALA A 116 -6.44 9.42 6.49
CA ALA A 116 -6.93 10.26 5.40
C ALA A 116 -6.04 11.51 5.29
N ALA A 117 -5.59 11.84 4.08
CA ALA A 117 -4.73 12.99 3.79
C ALA A 117 -5.54 14.21 3.35
#